data_AF-A0A661CC79-F1
#
_entry.id   AF-A0A661CC79-F1
#
_cell.length_a   1.000
_cell.length_b   1.000
_cell.length_c   1.000
_cell.angle_alpha   90.00
_cell.angle_beta   90.00
_cell.angle_gamma   90.00
#
_symmetry.space_group_name_H-M   'P 1'
#
loop_
_entity.id
_entity.type
_entity.pdbx_description
1 polymer ?
#
loop_
_entity_poly.entity_id
_entity_poly.type
_entity_poly.pdbx_seq_one_letter_code
_entity_poly.pdbx_strand_id
1 'polypeptide(L)' 'MPALTIKNIPDNLYDKLKKTAKSHHRSLNSEIIHCLETALVPQKLDIAERLLRAQQLRAQIPEGTIAPADIDDAINQGRA' A
#
# COMPACT_ATOMS: atom_id res chain seq x y z
N MET A 1 2.99 -9.19 26.69
CA MET A 1 2.69 -8.44 25.44
C MET A 1 1.24 -7.99 25.50
N PRO A 2 0.92 -6.74 25.16
CA PRO A 2 -0.46 -6.29 25.06
C PRO A 2 -1.18 -7.09 23.96
N ALA A 3 -2.43 -7.46 24.22
CA ALA A 3 -3.26 -8.20 23.28
C ALA A 3 -4.63 -7.51 23.19
N LEU A 4 -5.17 -7.43 21.98
CA LEU A 4 -6.48 -6.85 21.71
C LEU A 4 -7.38 -7.94 21.12
N THR A 5 -8.56 -8.12 21.72
CA THR A 5 -9.61 -8.99 21.15
C THR A 5 -10.73 -8.11 20.62
N ILE A 6 -11.05 -8.26 19.35
CA ILE A 6 -12.17 -7.56 18.72
C ILE A 6 -13.34 -8.54 18.64
N LYS A 7 -14.42 -8.26 19.37
CA LYS A 7 -15.65 -9.07 19.36
C LYS A 7 -16.66 -8.48 18.39
N ASN A 8 -17.55 -9.32 17.86
CA ASN A 8 -18.66 -8.93 16.99
C ASN A 8 -18.21 -8.18 15.72
N ILE A 9 -17.11 -8.61 15.09
CA ILE A 9 -16.74 -8.09 13.77
C ILE A 9 -17.81 -8.53 12.77
N PRO A 10 -18.40 -7.61 11.99
CA PRO A 10 -19.31 -7.96 10.90
C PRO A 10 -18.62 -8.87 9.87
N ASP A 11 -19.30 -9.92 9.41
CA ASP A 11 -18.70 -10.92 8.50
C ASP A 11 -18.11 -10.29 7.23
N ASN A 12 -18.80 -9.29 6.68
CA ASN A 12 -18.33 -8.55 5.50
C ASN A 12 -16.97 -7.85 5.75
N LEU A 13 -16.74 -7.34 6.96
CA LEU A 13 -15.51 -6.66 7.35
C LEU A 13 -14.39 -7.69 7.58
N TYR A 14 -14.71 -8.82 8.21
CA TYR A 14 -13.76 -9.91 8.40
C TYR A 14 -13.25 -10.46 7.05
N ASP A 15 -14.16 -10.70 6.11
CA ASP A 15 -13.81 -11.19 4.77
C ASP A 15 -12.96 -10.19 4.00
N LYS A 16 -13.28 -8.89 4.09
CA LYS A 16 -12.47 -7.83 3.47
C LYS A 16 -11.07 -7.80 4.07
N LEU A 17 -10.94 -7.86 5.40
CA LEU A 17 -9.66 -7.95 6.10
C LEU A 17 -8.82 -9.15 5.66
N LYS A 18 -9.45 -10.33 5.54
CA LYS A 18 -8.76 -11.55 5.09
C LYS A 18 -8.26 -11.44 3.65
N LYS A 19 -9.05 -10.85 2.75
CA LYS A 19 -8.64 -10.59 1.36
C LYS A 19 -7.47 -9.62 1.30
N THR A 20 -7.55 -8.50 2.03
CA THR A 20 -6.49 -7.48 2.07
C THR A 20 -5.20 -8.07 2.64
N ALA A 21 -5.27 -8.80 3.76
CA ALA A 21 -4.12 -9.46 4.37
C ALA A 21 -3.42 -10.41 3.39
N LYS A 22 -4.19 -11.21 2.63
CA LYS A 22 -3.63 -12.09 1.58
C LYS A 22 -2.97 -11.30 0.46
N SER A 23 -3.58 -10.21 0.00
CA SER A 23 -3.02 -9.33 -1.03
C SER A 23 -1.73 -8.64 -0.58
N HIS A 24 -1.60 -8.32 0.71
CA HIS A 24 -0.41 -7.72 1.28
C HIS A 24 0.64 -8.75 1.72
N HIS A 25 0.38 -10.05 1.51
CA HIS A 25 1.22 -11.17 1.98
C HIS A 25 1.49 -11.11 3.50
N ARG A 26 0.48 -10.68 4.28
CA ARG A 26 0.56 -10.51 5.74
C ARG A 26 -0.40 -11.47 6.44
N SER A 27 -0.06 -11.80 7.69
CA SER A 27 -1.03 -12.44 8.59
C SER A 27 -2.17 -11.47 8.92
N LEU A 28 -3.34 -12.00 9.29
CA LEU A 28 -4.48 -11.17 9.69
C LEU A 28 -4.13 -10.25 10.87
N ASN A 29 -3.36 -10.76 11.83
CA ASN A 29 -2.90 -9.99 12.99
C ASN A 29 -1.99 -8.82 12.55
N SER A 30 -1.02 -9.09 11.69
CA SER A 30 -0.12 -8.06 11.16
C SER A 30 -0.86 -7.01 10.33
N GLU A 31 -1.89 -7.41 9.59
CA GLU A 31 -2.73 -6.47 8.84
C GLU A 31 -3.55 -5.57 9.77
N ILE A 32 -4.15 -6.12 10.82
CA ILE A 32 -4.89 -5.33 11.82
C ILE A 32 -3.96 -4.33 12.51
N ILE A 33 -2.76 -4.76 12.91
CA ILE A 33 -1.75 -3.87 13.50
C ILE A 33 -1.41 -2.75 12.52
N HIS A 34 -1.15 -3.08 11.25
CA HIS A 34 -0.84 -2.08 10.23
C HIS A 34 -1.99 -1.07 10.01
N CYS A 35 -3.24 -1.53 9.98
CA CYS A 35 -4.40 -0.65 9.88
C CYS A 35 -4.49 0.29 11.09
N LEU A 36 -4.24 -0.21 12.30
CA LEU A 36 -4.24 0.60 13.52
C LEU A 36 -3.09 1.62 13.52
N GLU A 37 -1.89 1.22 13.11
CA GLU A 37 -0.75 2.13 12.95
C GLU A 37 -1.08 3.24 11.96
N THR A 38 -1.63 2.89 10.79
CA THR A 38 -1.95 3.88 9.74
C THR A 38 -3.06 4.84 10.18
N ALA A 39 -4.03 4.37 10.98
CA ALA A 39 -5.15 5.19 11.44
C ALA A 39 -4.81 6.05 12.67
N LEU A 40 -3.98 5.54 13.58
CA LEU A 40 -3.72 6.17 14.88
C LEU A 40 -2.39 6.91 14.94
N VAL A 41 -1.41 6.51 14.13
CA VAL A 41 -0.17 7.25 13.95
C VAL A 41 -0.40 8.18 12.76
N PRO A 42 -0.44 9.50 12.97
CA PRO A 42 -0.39 10.42 11.84
C PRO A 42 0.86 10.06 11.06
N GLN A 43 0.70 9.53 9.86
CA GLN A 43 1.81 9.29 8.95
C GLN A 43 2.30 10.68 8.52
N LYS A 44 3.09 11.32 9.39
CA LYS A 44 4.02 12.37 8.99
C LYS A 44 5.07 11.63 8.16
N LEU A 45 4.67 11.25 6.95
CA LEU A 45 5.60 10.97 5.87
C LEU A 45 6.41 12.26 5.78
N ASP A 46 7.63 12.20 6.29
CA ASP A 46 8.55 13.32 6.16
C ASP A 46 8.63 13.59 4.66
N ILE A 47 8.32 14.83 4.28
CA ILE A 47 8.30 15.26 2.89
C ILE A 47 9.69 14.97 2.29
N ALA A 48 10.75 15.10 3.09
CA ALA A 48 12.10 14.77 2.69
C ALA A 48 12.27 13.27 2.38
N GLU A 49 11.80 12.37 3.25
CA GLU A 49 11.84 10.92 3.00
C GLU A 49 11.03 10.52 1.76
N ARG A 50 9.85 11.14 1.57
CA ARG A 50 9.03 10.89 0.38
C ARG A 50 9.73 11.33 -0.90
N LEU A 51 10.36 12.50 -0.89
CA LEU A 51 11.14 13.01 -2.02
C LEU A 51 12.36 12.14 -2.29
N LEU A 52 13.09 11.72 -1.25
CA LEU A 52 14.24 10.84 -1.38
C LEU A 52 13.84 9.51 -2.04
N ARG A 53 12.75 8.90 -1.59
CA ARG A 53 12.24 7.65 -2.15
C ARG A 53 11.83 7.80 -3.61
N ALA A 54 11.18 8.91 -3.97
CA ALA A 54 10.81 9.20 -5.35
C ALA A 54 12.05 9.39 -6.24
N GLN A 55 13.07 10.09 -5.76
CA GLN A 55 14.34 10.27 -6.47
C GLN A 55 15.09 8.95 -6.66
N GLN A 56 15.18 8.13 -5.61
CA GLN A 56 15.81 6.80 -5.68
C GLN A 56 15.11 5.88 -6.68
N LEU A 57 13.77 5.90 -6.72
CA LEU A 57 13.00 5.13 -7.68
C LEU A 57 13.26 5.64 -9.11
N ARG A 58 13.31 6.96 -9.32
CA ARG A 58 13.58 7.54 -10.63
C ARG A 58 15.01 7.26 -11.11
N ALA A 59 15.99 7.27 -10.23
CA ALA A 59 17.39 6.95 -10.56
C ALA A 59 17.59 5.49 -11.02
N GLN A 60 16.68 4.58 -10.65
CA GLN A 60 16.70 3.18 -11.12
C GLN A 60 16.19 3.03 -12.56
N ILE A 61 15.57 4.07 -13.12
CA ILE A 61 15.02 4.07 -14.47
C ILE A 61 15.97 4.88 -15.36
N PRO A 62 16.68 4.26 -16.33
CA PRO A 62 17.57 4.98 -17.22
C PRO A 62 16.79 6.05 -18.01
N GLU A 63 17.40 7.23 -18.20
CA GLU A 63 16.77 8.30 -18.99
C GLU A 63 16.44 7.82 -20.40
N GLY A 64 15.23 8.16 -20.87
CA GLY A 64 14.74 7.72 -22.18
C GLY A 64 14.17 6.30 -22.24
N THR A 65 14.14 5.55 -21.13
CA THR A 65 13.54 4.20 -21.08
C THR A 65 12.02 4.22 -21.23
N ILE A 66 11.37 5.30 -20.81
CA ILE A 66 9.91 5.46 -20.87
C ILE A 66 9.62 6.73 -21.65
N ALA A 67 9.08 6.58 -22.86
CA ALA A 67 8.55 7.69 -23.63
C ALA A 67 7.11 8.01 -23.16
N PRO A 68 6.64 9.25 -23.38
CA PRO A 68 5.26 9.62 -23.06
C PRO A 68 4.23 8.67 -23.71
N ALA A 69 4.48 8.22 -24.94
CA ALA A 69 3.60 7.28 -25.65
C ALA A 69 3.47 5.92 -24.93
N ASP A 70 4.54 5.41 -24.32
CA ASP A 70 4.52 4.14 -23.58
C ASP A 70 3.58 4.21 -22.37
N ILE A 71 3.46 5.39 -21.75
CA ILE A 71 2.55 5.64 -20.62
C ILE A 71 1.11 5.62 -21.11
N ASP A 72 0.82 6.31 -22.21
CA ASP A 72 -0.52 6.35 -22.81
C ASP A 72 -0.99 4.95 -23.24
N ASP A 73 -0.11 4.18 -23.86
CA ASP A 73 -0.39 2.80 -24.27
C ASP A 73 -0.67 1.89 -23.07
N ALA A 74 0.12 1.98 -22.00
CA ALA A 74 -0.11 1.22 -20.77
C ALA A 74 -1.45 1.57 -20.09
N ILE A 75 -1.83 2.86 -20.08
CA ILE A 75 -3.14 3.30 -19.54
C ILE A 75 -4.28 2.70 -20.36
N ASN A 76 -4.18 2.72 -21.69
CA ASN A 76 -5.22 2.20 -22.58
C ASN A 76 -5.35 0.68 -22.46
N GLN A 77 -4.25 -0.05 -22.34
CA GLN A 77 -4.24 -1.50 -22.11
C GLN A 77 -4.96 -1.89 -20.80
N GLY A 78 -4.86 -1.09 -19.75
CA GLY A 78 -5.54 -1.36 -18.48
C GLY A 78 -7.04 -1.05 -18.47
N ARG A 79 -7.57 -0.40 -19.51
CA ARG A 79 -8.99 -0.03 -19.64
C ARG A 79 -9.78 -0.94 -20.59
N ALA A 80 -9.08 -1.73 -21.41
CA ALA A 80 -9.67 -2.75 -22.28
C ALA A 80 -10.00 -4.02 -21.49
#